data_AF-A0A9W6S259-F1
#
_entry.id   AF-A0A9W6S259-F1
#
_cell.length_a   1.000
_cell.length_b   1.000
_cell.length_c   1.000
_cell.angle_alpha   90.00
_cell.angle_beta   90.00
_cell.angle_gamma   90.00
#
_symmetry.space_group_name_H-M   'P 1'
#
loop_
_entity.id
_entity.type
_entity.pdbx_description
1 polymer ?
#
loop_
_entity_poly.entity_id
_entity_poly.type
_entity_poly.pdbx_seq_one_letter_code
_entity_poly.pdbx_strand_id
1 'polypeptide(L)'
;MPTLTDYVLAIRTEGSPPAPEGVRTVDLVLKEGDVISSTVAAMRNSGLTAADFRSPAIFLAPAGRHGLVTYAGLCGFAGRRIDAYADGTILRFSRLHHDGGLFPDAGEPDEALVWAQVGEPFADGVRCVALGPSQPGLVSPEAATVIRHAERLRMVPPDSSRDSLAMFVLVAALRRRSDDRFPFLSTGEEPVPVAEDDPEQGIDLEKVRQEAVRYRLEQGEDAESGSHHDQRIREADAVDIRTLLRRLGSSSDGPDRDEWRCPRPRRHWNGDEDSSMHVYSDNRARCPGCDAEKLGPIRLALDVLGITPDEAASFILDSDRVVDMCAVREDA
;
A
#
# COMPACT_ATOMS: atom_id res chain seq x y z
N MET A 1 -16.53 3.79 -14.41
CA MET A 1 -15.67 4.55 -13.47
C MET A 1 -16.08 4.19 -12.06
N PRO A 2 -15.14 4.05 -11.10
CA PRO A 2 -15.49 3.74 -9.72
C PRO A 2 -16.34 4.87 -9.10
N THR A 3 -17.29 4.49 -8.27
CA THR A 3 -18.18 5.39 -7.56
C THR A 3 -18.03 5.21 -6.05
N LEU A 4 -18.35 6.24 -5.26
CA LEU A 4 -18.24 6.14 -3.80
C LEU A 4 -19.16 5.06 -3.22
N THR A 5 -20.23 4.69 -3.93
CA THR A 5 -21.16 3.61 -3.56
C THR A 5 -20.58 2.21 -3.78
N ASP A 6 -19.41 2.07 -4.42
CA ASP A 6 -18.72 0.78 -4.55
C ASP A 6 -18.04 0.35 -3.23
N TYR A 7 -17.94 1.26 -2.26
CA TYR A 7 -17.34 1.02 -0.95
C TYR A 7 -18.41 0.71 0.09
N VAL A 8 -18.12 -0.22 1.00
CA VAL A 8 -19.05 -0.58 2.08
C VAL A 8 -18.80 0.19 3.36
N LEU A 9 -17.61 0.79 3.49
CA LEU A 9 -17.16 1.55 4.64
C LEU A 9 -16.50 2.85 4.19
N ALA A 10 -16.98 3.97 4.73
CA ALA A 10 -16.36 5.28 4.62
C ALA A 10 -15.79 5.69 5.99
N ILE A 11 -14.50 6.01 6.02
CA ILE A 11 -13.82 6.49 7.23
C ILE A 11 -13.49 7.96 7.02
N ARG A 12 -13.72 8.78 8.04
CA ARG A 12 -13.57 10.23 7.94
C ARG A 12 -13.05 10.85 9.22
N THR A 13 -12.57 12.07 9.11
CA THR A 13 -12.23 12.96 10.22
C THR A 13 -13.03 14.24 10.15
N GLU A 14 -12.89 15.10 11.15
CA GLU A 14 -13.35 16.48 11.07
C GLU A 14 -12.85 17.17 9.78
N GLY A 15 -13.73 17.94 9.13
CA GLY A 15 -13.45 18.62 7.86
C GLY A 15 -13.56 17.75 6.59
N SER A 16 -13.89 16.47 6.72
CA SER A 16 -14.07 15.56 5.58
C SER A 16 -15.40 15.80 4.85
N PRO A 17 -15.48 15.48 3.54
CA PRO A 17 -16.74 15.58 2.79
C PRO A 17 -17.79 14.57 3.31
N PRO A 18 -19.09 14.85 3.06
CA PRO A 18 -20.18 13.95 3.44
C PRO A 18 -20.08 12.60 2.71
N ALA A 19 -20.71 11.59 3.29
CA ALA A 19 -20.55 10.20 2.87
C ALA A 19 -21.69 9.93 1.90
N PRO A 20 -21.46 9.11 0.87
CA PRO A 20 -22.56 8.66 0.04
C PRO A 20 -23.63 7.97 0.90
N GLU A 21 -24.88 8.20 0.54
CA GLU A 21 -26.02 7.55 1.20
C GLU A 21 -25.91 6.02 1.07
N GLY A 22 -26.23 5.29 2.14
CA GLY A 22 -26.18 3.83 2.16
C GLY A 22 -24.80 3.21 2.46
N VAL A 23 -23.73 4.01 2.60
CA VAL A 23 -22.40 3.50 3.02
C VAL A 23 -22.22 3.68 4.53
N ARG A 24 -21.79 2.60 5.21
CA ARG A 24 -21.48 2.68 6.65
C ARG A 24 -20.37 3.70 6.85
N THR A 25 -20.60 4.65 7.75
CA THR A 25 -19.63 5.72 8.02
C THR A 25 -19.05 5.56 9.42
N VAL A 26 -17.75 5.80 9.54
CA VAL A 26 -17.06 5.89 10.82
C VAL A 26 -16.30 7.21 10.92
N ASP A 27 -16.61 7.94 11.99
CA ASP A 27 -15.97 9.21 12.34
C ASP A 27 -14.80 8.98 13.31
N LEU A 28 -13.61 9.36 12.88
CA LEU A 28 -12.41 9.43 13.72
C LEU A 28 -12.31 10.82 14.32
N VAL A 29 -12.62 10.92 15.61
CA VAL A 29 -12.55 12.16 16.38
C VAL A 29 -11.21 12.22 17.10
N LEU A 30 -10.29 13.02 16.55
CA LEU A 30 -9.01 13.30 17.18
C LEU A 30 -9.21 14.30 18.32
N LYS A 31 -8.59 14.04 19.46
CA LYS A 31 -8.54 14.97 20.61
C LYS A 31 -7.31 15.86 20.52
N GLU A 32 -7.39 17.04 21.13
CA GLU A 32 -6.22 17.89 21.36
C GLU A 32 -5.16 17.16 22.20
N GLY A 33 -3.89 17.43 21.88
CA GLY A 33 -2.73 16.83 22.55
C GLY A 33 -1.78 16.14 21.59
N ASP A 34 -1.10 15.10 22.06
CA ASP A 34 -0.17 14.32 21.25
C ASP A 34 -0.90 13.68 20.06
N VAL A 35 -0.54 14.11 18.85
CA VAL A 35 -1.22 13.74 17.60
C VAL A 35 -1.15 12.24 17.34
N ILE A 36 -0.03 11.59 17.70
CA ILE A 36 0.17 10.15 17.52
C ILE A 36 -0.80 9.36 18.41
N SER A 37 -0.76 9.62 19.72
CA SER A 37 -1.63 8.98 20.70
C SER A 37 -3.11 9.27 20.42
N SER A 38 -3.42 10.51 20.00
CA SER A 38 -4.77 10.94 19.64
C SER A 38 -5.32 10.19 18.44
N THR A 39 -4.49 9.94 17.41
CA THR A 39 -4.88 9.17 16.23
C THR A 39 -5.24 7.73 16.57
N VAL A 40 -4.42 7.05 17.38
CA VAL A 40 -4.68 5.67 17.80
C VAL A 40 -5.88 5.60 18.75
N ALA A 41 -6.02 6.56 19.65
CA ALA A 41 -7.19 6.66 20.53
C ALA A 41 -8.48 6.89 19.73
N ALA A 42 -8.44 7.69 18.66
CA ALA A 42 -9.59 7.88 17.77
C ALA A 42 -10.00 6.56 17.12
N MET A 43 -9.05 5.77 16.61
CA MET A 43 -9.34 4.43 16.07
C MET A 43 -9.95 3.51 17.12
N ARG A 44 -9.37 3.49 18.32
CA ARG A 44 -9.87 2.68 19.44
C ARG A 44 -11.30 3.03 19.85
N ASN A 45 -11.64 4.32 19.86
CA ASN A 45 -12.96 4.79 20.26
C ASN A 45 -14.00 4.74 19.12
N SER A 46 -13.56 4.56 17.88
CA SER A 46 -14.42 4.55 16.70
C SER A 46 -15.21 3.26 16.49
N GLY A 47 -14.82 2.19 17.19
CA GLY A 47 -15.37 0.85 16.97
C GLY A 47 -14.88 0.18 15.68
N LEU A 48 -13.86 0.73 15.01
CA LEU A 48 -13.17 0.04 13.92
C LEU A 48 -12.45 -1.21 14.44
N THR A 49 -12.57 -2.27 13.65
CA THR A 49 -11.90 -3.54 13.87
C THR A 49 -11.08 -3.91 12.64
N ALA A 50 -10.09 -4.80 12.80
CA ALA A 50 -9.37 -5.34 11.66
C ALA A 50 -10.30 -6.00 10.61
N ALA A 51 -11.41 -6.58 11.06
CA ALA A 51 -12.40 -7.22 10.19
C ALA A 51 -13.11 -6.23 9.24
N ASP A 52 -13.24 -4.96 9.63
CA ASP A 52 -13.86 -3.93 8.78
C ASP A 52 -13.05 -3.67 7.50
N PHE A 53 -11.73 -3.95 7.52
CA PHE A 53 -10.84 -3.78 6.37
C PHE A 53 -10.76 -4.99 5.44
N ARG A 54 -11.54 -6.06 5.74
CA ARG A 54 -11.75 -7.20 4.82
C ARG A 54 -12.63 -6.84 3.63
N SER A 55 -13.37 -5.74 3.72
CA SER A 55 -14.20 -5.23 2.63
C SER A 55 -13.64 -3.92 2.06
N PRO A 56 -14.10 -3.47 0.87
CA PRO A 56 -13.68 -2.20 0.32
C PRO A 56 -14.03 -1.03 1.25
N ALA A 57 -12.98 -0.40 1.78
CA ALA A 57 -13.06 0.79 2.62
C ALA A 57 -12.44 1.99 1.88
N ILE A 58 -13.00 3.18 2.13
CA ILE A 58 -12.49 4.44 1.59
C ILE A 58 -12.28 5.46 2.71
N PHE A 59 -11.14 6.13 2.68
CA PHE A 59 -10.87 7.30 3.52
C PHE A 59 -11.36 8.56 2.82
N LEU A 60 -12.31 9.28 3.41
CA LEU A 60 -12.76 10.58 2.95
C LEU A 60 -11.82 11.62 3.54
N ALA A 61 -10.93 12.18 2.72
CA ALA A 61 -9.89 13.09 3.20
C ALA A 61 -10.47 14.48 3.50
N PRO A 62 -10.10 15.11 4.62
CA PRO A 62 -10.37 16.52 4.84
C PRO A 62 -9.56 17.38 3.87
N ALA A 63 -9.98 18.64 3.69
CA ALA A 63 -9.24 19.58 2.87
C ALA A 63 -7.81 19.82 3.42
N GLY A 64 -6.86 20.01 2.52
CA GLY A 64 -5.47 20.26 2.88
C GLY A 64 -4.67 19.00 3.23
N ARG A 65 -3.56 19.22 3.95
CA ARG A 65 -2.60 18.18 4.37
C ARG A 65 -2.97 17.44 5.68
N HIS A 66 -4.03 17.88 6.36
CA HIS A 66 -4.40 17.40 7.70
C HIS A 66 -4.81 15.91 7.73
N GLY A 67 -5.29 15.37 6.61
CA GLY A 67 -5.69 13.97 6.52
C GLY A 67 -4.53 12.96 6.55
N LEU A 68 -3.29 13.40 6.31
CA LEU A 68 -2.13 12.49 6.15
C LEU A 68 -1.81 11.70 7.42
N VAL A 69 -1.89 12.33 8.59
CA VAL A 69 -1.64 11.65 9.87
C VAL A 69 -2.63 10.50 10.07
N THR A 70 -3.92 10.79 9.92
CA THR A 70 -4.97 9.78 10.08
C THR A 70 -4.84 8.70 9.01
N TYR A 71 -4.56 9.07 7.77
CA TYR A 71 -4.36 8.12 6.68
C TYR A 71 -3.16 7.19 6.93
N ALA A 72 -2.05 7.71 7.45
CA ALA A 72 -0.88 6.90 7.82
C ALA A 72 -1.23 5.88 8.92
N GLY A 73 -1.93 6.33 9.97
CA GLY A 73 -2.40 5.43 11.01
C GLY A 73 -3.39 4.39 10.48
N LEU A 74 -4.31 4.77 9.58
CA LEU A 74 -5.23 3.84 8.93
C LEU A 74 -4.50 2.79 8.09
N CYS A 75 -3.43 3.17 7.40
CA CYS A 75 -2.60 2.20 6.68
C CYS A 75 -1.98 1.17 7.64
N GLY A 76 -1.52 1.62 8.81
CA GLY A 76 -1.01 0.73 9.86
C GLY A 76 -2.10 -0.18 10.43
N PHE A 77 -3.26 0.40 10.77
CA PHE A 77 -4.39 -0.34 11.35
C PHE A 77 -5.03 -1.33 10.36
N ALA A 78 -5.08 -1.00 9.08
CA ALA A 78 -5.56 -1.91 8.04
C ALA A 78 -4.48 -2.91 7.61
N GLY A 79 -3.20 -2.62 7.84
CA GLY A 79 -2.07 -3.39 7.32
C GLY A 79 -1.84 -3.24 5.82
N ARG A 80 -2.47 -2.26 5.19
CA ARG A 80 -2.41 -2.01 3.75
C ARG A 80 -2.82 -0.57 3.47
N ARG A 81 -2.52 -0.10 2.26
CA ARG A 81 -3.06 1.16 1.76
C ARG A 81 -4.58 1.05 1.57
N ILE A 82 -5.28 2.13 1.87
CA ILE A 82 -6.74 2.24 1.72
C ILE A 82 -7.01 3.21 0.57
N ASP A 83 -8.07 2.99 -0.20
CA ASP A 83 -8.46 3.99 -1.17
C ASP A 83 -8.86 5.29 -0.47
N ALA A 84 -8.65 6.43 -1.13
CA ALA A 84 -9.01 7.73 -0.59
C ALA A 84 -9.89 8.51 -1.54
N TYR A 85 -10.79 9.33 -1.01
CA TYR A 85 -11.52 10.35 -1.76
C TYR A 85 -11.01 11.72 -1.33
N ALA A 86 -10.44 12.45 -2.29
CA ALA A 86 -9.77 13.73 -2.05
C ALA A 86 -9.99 14.65 -3.25
N ASP A 87 -10.33 15.91 -3.00
CA ASP A 87 -10.59 16.94 -4.01
C ASP A 87 -11.48 16.44 -5.18
N GLY A 88 -12.57 15.76 -4.85
CA GLY A 88 -13.55 15.25 -5.83
C GLY A 88 -13.13 13.98 -6.56
N THR A 89 -11.98 13.38 -6.23
CA THR A 89 -11.40 12.25 -6.97
C THR A 89 -11.19 11.04 -6.07
N ILE A 90 -11.50 9.83 -6.58
CA ILE A 90 -11.16 8.57 -5.91
C ILE A 90 -9.73 8.15 -6.31
N LEU A 91 -8.87 8.01 -5.32
CA LEU A 91 -7.49 7.55 -5.39
C LEU A 91 -7.43 6.08 -4.99
N ARG A 92 -7.21 5.20 -5.97
CA ARG A 92 -7.24 3.73 -5.81
C ARG A 92 -5.91 3.16 -5.30
N PHE A 93 -5.46 3.62 -4.14
CA PHE A 93 -4.18 3.25 -3.57
C PHE A 93 -4.09 1.79 -3.14
N SER A 94 -5.21 1.16 -2.77
CA SER A 94 -5.24 -0.25 -2.35
C SER A 94 -4.84 -1.21 -3.48
N ARG A 95 -4.99 -0.78 -4.73
CA ARG A 95 -4.66 -1.57 -5.93
C ARG A 95 -3.36 -1.14 -6.59
N LEU A 96 -2.71 -0.10 -6.07
CA LEU A 96 -1.43 0.33 -6.61
C LEU A 96 -0.37 -0.70 -6.26
N HIS A 97 0.36 -1.12 -7.29
CA HIS A 97 1.52 -1.97 -7.12
C HIS A 97 2.51 -1.34 -6.15
N HIS A 98 3.07 -2.15 -5.26
CA HIS A 98 3.97 -1.68 -4.21
C HIS A 98 5.39 -1.34 -4.72
N ASP A 99 5.65 -1.45 -6.02
CA ASP A 99 7.01 -1.42 -6.55
C ASP A 99 7.49 0.00 -6.84
N GLY A 100 7.78 0.73 -5.78
CA GLY A 100 8.67 1.89 -5.88
C GLY A 100 10.03 1.52 -6.48
N GLY A 101 10.43 0.25 -6.44
CA GLY A 101 11.63 -0.31 -7.07
C GLY A 101 11.70 -0.17 -8.60
N LEU A 102 10.56 -0.04 -9.28
CA LEU A 102 10.51 0.14 -10.74
C LEU A 102 10.99 1.53 -11.19
N PHE A 103 11.00 2.51 -10.28
CA PHE A 103 11.57 3.82 -10.60
C PHE A 103 13.09 3.67 -10.76
N PRO A 104 13.69 4.19 -11.85
CA PRO A 104 15.13 4.20 -11.99
C PRO A 104 15.75 5.00 -10.84
N ASP A 105 16.91 4.56 -10.39
CA ASP A 105 17.70 5.14 -9.29
C ASP A 105 19.10 5.43 -9.85
N ALA A 106 19.67 6.59 -9.53
CA ALA A 106 21.00 6.98 -9.98
C ALA A 106 22.14 6.20 -9.30
N GLY A 107 21.83 5.38 -8.29
CA GLY A 107 22.80 4.53 -7.58
C GLY A 107 22.91 4.91 -6.10
N GLU A 108 23.76 4.18 -5.37
CA GLU A 108 24.02 4.49 -3.96
C GLU A 108 24.77 5.83 -3.84
N PRO A 109 24.35 6.76 -2.97
CA PRO A 109 25.04 8.02 -2.76
C PRO A 109 26.46 7.84 -2.22
N ASP A 110 27.41 8.66 -2.68
CA ASP A 110 28.78 8.68 -2.16
C ASP A 110 28.87 9.14 -0.69
N GLU A 111 27.91 9.96 -0.24
CA GLU A 111 27.81 10.47 1.12
C GLU A 111 26.54 9.95 1.81
N ALA A 112 26.67 9.54 3.07
CA ALA A 112 25.52 9.07 3.86
C ALA A 112 24.49 10.19 4.04
N LEU A 113 23.27 9.96 3.55
CA LEU A 113 22.16 10.89 3.67
C LEU A 113 21.37 10.61 4.95
N VAL A 114 21.78 11.21 6.07
CA VAL A 114 21.05 11.06 7.34
C VAL A 114 19.66 11.68 7.23
N TRP A 115 19.58 12.91 6.71
CA TRP A 115 18.33 13.62 6.45
C TRP A 115 18.24 14.10 5.01
N ALA A 116 17.04 13.98 4.45
CA ALA A 116 16.66 14.63 3.22
C ALA A 116 15.25 15.23 3.33
N GLN A 117 14.89 16.11 2.40
CA GLN A 117 13.57 16.69 2.28
C GLN A 117 13.03 16.49 0.87
N VAL A 118 11.76 16.12 0.79
CA VAL A 118 11.02 16.02 -0.46
C VAL A 118 9.84 16.98 -0.43
N GLY A 119 9.62 17.67 -1.54
CA GLY A 119 8.63 18.74 -1.65
C GLY A 119 9.20 20.12 -1.33
N GLU A 120 8.39 21.14 -1.64
CA GLU A 120 8.75 22.55 -1.49
C GLU A 120 8.04 23.15 -0.25
N PRO A 121 8.63 24.19 0.39
CA PRO A 121 9.88 24.87 0.03
C PRO A 121 11.11 24.01 0.34
N PHE A 122 12.26 24.36 -0.25
CA PHE A 122 13.54 23.71 0.06
C PHE A 122 14.16 24.32 1.32
N ALA A 123 14.65 23.46 2.20
CA ALA A 123 15.35 23.85 3.41
C ALA A 123 16.87 23.92 3.16
N ASP A 124 17.50 24.98 3.65
CA ASP A 124 18.96 25.10 3.64
C ASP A 124 19.59 24.03 4.56
N GLY A 125 20.75 23.51 4.17
CA GLY A 125 21.50 22.53 4.99
C GLY A 125 20.96 21.10 4.96
N VAL A 126 19.88 20.82 4.21
CA VAL A 126 19.33 19.48 4.00
C VAL A 126 19.24 19.19 2.50
N ARG A 127 19.52 17.96 2.08
CA ARG A 127 19.38 17.58 0.67
C ARG A 127 17.89 17.60 0.29
N CYS A 128 17.52 18.52 -0.59
CA CYS A 128 16.13 18.70 -1.04
C CYS A 128 15.91 18.17 -2.46
N VAL A 129 14.75 17.57 -2.70
CA VAL A 129 14.28 17.15 -4.04
C VAL A 129 12.82 17.55 -4.24
N ALA A 130 12.51 18.11 -5.41
CA ALA A 130 11.13 18.38 -5.79
C ALA A 130 10.49 17.13 -6.40
N LEU A 131 9.22 16.91 -6.09
CA LEU A 131 8.33 16.03 -6.84
C LEU A 131 7.25 16.91 -7.46
N GLY A 132 7.08 16.85 -8.78
CA GLY A 132 6.09 17.71 -9.42
C GLY A 132 5.85 17.40 -10.89
N PRO A 133 4.66 17.74 -11.40
CA PRO A 133 4.26 17.51 -12.80
C PRO A 133 5.07 18.35 -13.80
N SER A 134 5.83 19.33 -13.32
CA SER A 134 6.71 20.19 -14.10
C SER A 134 8.04 19.54 -14.48
N GLN A 135 8.35 18.34 -13.97
CA GLN A 135 9.55 17.60 -14.34
C GLN A 135 9.28 16.57 -15.47
N PRO A 136 10.26 16.32 -16.36
CA PRO A 136 10.16 15.24 -17.34
C PRO A 136 10.23 13.88 -16.62
N GLY A 137 9.05 13.36 -16.28
CA GLY A 137 8.86 12.17 -15.45
C GLY A 137 8.38 12.52 -14.05
N LEU A 138 7.55 11.65 -13.47
CA LEU A 138 6.98 11.85 -12.13
C LEU A 138 8.06 11.89 -11.03
N VAL A 139 9.17 11.18 -11.24
CA VAL A 139 10.32 11.07 -10.32
C VAL A 139 11.58 10.95 -11.17
N SER A 140 12.58 11.83 -10.97
CA SER A 140 13.90 11.67 -11.59
C SER A 140 14.72 10.59 -10.87
N PRO A 141 15.72 9.96 -11.53
CA PRO A 141 16.60 9.00 -10.88
C PRO A 141 17.27 9.55 -9.61
N GLU A 142 17.70 10.81 -9.63
CA GLU A 142 18.35 11.47 -8.49
C GLU A 142 17.36 11.71 -7.34
N ALA A 143 16.10 12.04 -7.65
CA ALA A 143 15.05 12.16 -6.65
C ALA A 143 14.73 10.79 -6.01
N ALA A 144 14.65 9.74 -6.83
CA ALA A 144 14.47 8.38 -6.34
C ALA A 144 15.63 7.95 -5.43
N THR A 145 16.88 8.24 -5.80
CA THR A 145 18.08 7.99 -4.99
C THR A 145 17.96 8.64 -3.61
N VAL A 146 17.70 9.95 -3.57
CA VAL A 146 17.60 10.71 -2.31
C VAL A 146 16.49 10.14 -1.43
N ILE A 147 15.31 9.88 -2.01
CA ILE A 147 14.16 9.37 -1.25
C ILE A 147 14.46 7.97 -0.68
N ARG A 148 15.05 7.08 -1.47
CA ARG A 148 15.36 5.69 -1.10
C ARG A 148 16.43 5.58 -0.01
N HIS A 149 17.54 6.28 -0.22
CA HIS A 149 18.75 6.08 0.57
C HIS A 149 18.82 6.98 1.79
N ALA A 150 17.99 8.03 1.87
CA ALA A 150 17.91 8.83 3.08
C ALA A 150 17.43 8.02 4.29
N GLU A 151 18.21 8.04 5.36
CA GLU A 151 17.86 7.40 6.62
C GLU A 151 16.57 8.02 7.16
N ARG A 152 16.45 9.34 7.19
CA ARG A 152 15.25 10.08 7.57
C ARG A 152 14.85 11.02 6.44
N LEU A 153 13.54 11.13 6.20
CA LEU A 153 13.00 11.93 5.12
C LEU A 153 11.86 12.79 5.66
N ARG A 154 12.00 14.11 5.51
CA ARG A 154 10.91 15.06 5.64
C ARG A 154 10.13 15.10 4.34
N MET A 155 8.81 15.12 4.43
CA MET A 155 7.93 15.38 3.31
C MET A 155 7.14 16.64 3.60
N VAL A 156 7.32 17.66 2.76
CA VAL A 156 6.48 18.85 2.73
C VAL A 156 5.41 18.62 1.65
N PRO A 157 4.17 18.30 2.04
CA PRO A 157 3.14 18.00 1.07
C PRO A 157 2.61 19.28 0.40
N PRO A 158 2.14 19.19 -0.86
CA PRO A 158 1.38 20.27 -1.47
C PRO A 158 0.05 20.51 -0.74
N ASP A 159 -0.55 21.68 -0.96
CA ASP A 159 -1.79 22.10 -0.28
C ASP A 159 -3.02 21.29 -0.69
N SER A 160 -3.03 20.68 -1.88
CA SER A 160 -4.13 19.83 -2.33
C SER A 160 -4.17 18.54 -1.50
N SER A 161 -5.36 18.15 -1.02
CA SER A 161 -5.54 16.89 -0.30
C SER A 161 -5.25 15.69 -1.21
N ARG A 162 -5.62 15.80 -2.49
CA ARG A 162 -5.35 14.79 -3.51
C ARG A 162 -3.86 14.64 -3.76
N ASP A 163 -3.16 15.74 -4.03
CA ASP A 163 -1.75 15.68 -4.42
C ASP A 163 -0.85 15.34 -3.23
N SER A 164 -1.23 15.76 -2.02
CA SER A 164 -0.52 15.38 -0.79
C SER A 164 -0.60 13.88 -0.50
N LEU A 165 -1.78 13.27 -0.65
CA LEU A 165 -1.96 11.83 -0.53
C LEU A 165 -1.21 11.07 -1.63
N ALA A 166 -1.24 11.55 -2.87
CA ALA A 166 -0.53 10.94 -3.98
C ALA A 166 0.99 10.98 -3.76
N MET A 167 1.52 12.13 -3.34
CA MET A 167 2.93 12.30 -2.99
C MET A 167 3.32 11.39 -1.82
N PHE A 168 2.51 11.32 -0.77
CA PHE A 168 2.74 10.42 0.36
C PHE A 168 2.87 8.96 -0.07
N VAL A 169 1.92 8.46 -0.88
CA VAL A 169 1.93 7.06 -1.34
C VAL A 169 3.14 6.79 -2.24
N LEU A 170 3.51 7.74 -3.11
CA LEU A 170 4.70 7.63 -3.96
C LEU A 170 5.98 7.58 -3.14
N VAL A 171 6.14 8.49 -2.18
CA VAL A 171 7.29 8.51 -1.26
C VAL A 171 7.36 7.21 -0.46
N ALA A 172 6.25 6.77 0.13
CA ALA A 172 6.20 5.51 0.88
C ALA A 172 6.58 4.29 0.03
N ALA A 173 6.15 4.26 -1.24
CA ALA A 173 6.53 3.21 -2.20
C ALA A 173 8.02 3.26 -2.54
N LEU A 174 8.58 4.43 -2.84
CA LEU A 174 10.01 4.60 -3.14
C LEU A 174 10.89 4.18 -1.98
N ARG A 175 10.49 4.46 -0.74
CA ARG A 175 11.23 4.11 0.49
C ARG A 175 11.08 2.65 0.94
N ARG A 176 10.30 1.86 0.20
CA ARG A 176 9.97 0.49 0.57
C ARG A 176 11.23 -0.37 0.67
N ARG A 177 11.32 -1.15 1.75
CA ARG A 177 12.27 -2.27 1.87
C ARG A 177 11.48 -3.58 1.85
N SER A 178 11.12 -4.11 3.01
CA SER A 178 10.16 -5.21 3.15
C SER A 178 8.70 -4.71 3.12
N ASP A 179 8.46 -3.54 3.70
CA ASP A 179 7.16 -2.83 3.73
C ASP A 179 7.37 -1.33 3.46
N ASP A 180 6.26 -0.61 3.26
CA ASP A 180 6.27 0.84 3.12
C ASP A 180 6.92 1.50 4.34
N ARG A 181 7.72 2.53 4.09
CA ARG A 181 8.39 3.32 5.13
C ARG A 181 7.94 4.76 5.04
N PHE A 182 7.27 5.25 6.06
CA PHE A 182 6.64 6.57 5.99
C PHE A 182 7.63 7.71 6.31
N PRO A 183 7.46 8.90 5.69
CA PRO A 183 8.26 10.09 5.99
C PRO A 183 7.78 10.82 7.25
N PHE A 184 8.55 11.80 7.69
CA PHE A 184 8.08 12.83 8.62
C PHE A 184 7.20 13.81 7.84
N LEU A 185 6.02 14.11 8.37
CA LEU A 185 5.18 15.20 7.86
C LEU A 185 5.76 16.53 8.36
N SER A 186 6.26 17.32 7.43
CA SER A 186 6.96 18.58 7.68
C SER A 186 6.18 19.76 7.10
N THR A 187 6.33 20.91 7.75
CA THR A 187 5.84 22.21 7.28
C THR A 187 6.81 22.89 6.32
N GLY A 188 8.08 22.46 6.32
CA GLY A 188 9.19 23.05 5.57
C GLY A 188 9.91 24.15 6.35
N GLU A 189 9.45 24.48 7.56
CA GLU A 189 9.99 25.54 8.41
C GLU A 189 10.82 25.00 9.59
N GLU A 190 10.88 23.66 9.75
CA GLU A 190 11.62 23.03 10.84
C GLU A 190 13.15 23.27 10.72
N PRO A 191 13.86 23.48 11.85
CA PRO A 191 15.29 23.80 11.86
C PRO A 191 16.14 22.68 11.26
N VAL A 192 17.39 22.98 10.85
CA VAL A 192 18.29 21.95 10.32
C VAL A 192 18.47 20.82 11.35
N PRO A 193 18.19 19.56 10.99
CA PRO A 193 18.34 18.43 11.90
C PRO A 193 19.74 18.35 12.49
N VAL A 194 19.84 18.19 13.80
CA VAL A 194 21.13 18.02 14.49
C VAL A 194 21.53 16.56 14.68
N ALA A 195 20.56 15.64 14.62
CA ALA A 195 20.74 14.20 14.82
C ALA A 195 19.66 13.41 14.06
N GLU A 196 19.82 12.08 13.97
CA GLU A 196 18.89 11.18 13.29
C GLU A 196 17.50 11.13 13.97
N ASP A 197 17.46 11.28 15.29
CA ASP A 197 16.27 11.17 16.14
C ASP A 197 15.74 12.52 16.64
N ASP A 198 16.12 13.59 15.95
CA ASP A 198 15.70 14.96 16.26
C ASP A 198 14.16 15.07 16.28
N PRO A 199 13.55 15.47 17.42
CA PRO A 199 12.10 15.54 17.57
C PRO A 199 11.47 16.78 16.93
N GLU A 200 12.26 17.77 16.51
CA GLU A 200 11.76 19.04 15.97
C GLU A 200 11.49 18.98 14.46
N GLN A 201 11.51 17.77 13.88
CA GLN A 201 11.54 17.51 12.44
C GLN A 201 10.15 17.27 11.83
N GLY A 202 9.10 17.58 12.59
CA GLY A 202 7.69 17.38 12.22
C GLY A 202 7.10 16.09 12.81
N ILE A 203 6.00 15.62 12.24
CA ILE A 203 5.25 14.47 12.76
C ILE A 203 5.77 13.19 12.13
N ASP A 204 6.28 12.26 12.94
CA ASP A 204 6.73 10.94 12.47
C ASP A 204 5.52 10.06 12.09
N LEU A 205 5.19 10.00 10.80
CA LEU A 205 4.09 9.18 10.28
C LEU A 205 4.38 7.68 10.39
N GLU A 206 5.65 7.29 10.40
CA GLU A 206 6.04 5.89 10.58
C GLU A 206 5.77 5.45 12.01
N LYS A 207 6.03 6.31 13.00
CA LYS A 207 5.63 6.06 14.38
C LYS A 207 4.10 5.95 14.54
N VAL A 208 3.33 6.83 13.89
CA VAL A 208 1.85 6.71 13.85
C VAL A 208 1.40 5.36 13.30
N ARG A 209 1.98 4.94 12.17
CA ARG A 209 1.70 3.64 11.55
C ARG A 209 2.03 2.48 12.49
N GLN A 210 3.20 2.50 13.13
CA GLN A 210 3.65 1.44 14.03
C GLN A 210 2.79 1.31 15.29
N GLU A 211 2.37 2.43 15.90
CA GLU A 211 1.43 2.42 17.03
C GLU A 211 0.07 1.84 16.61
N ALA A 212 -0.42 2.18 15.42
CA ALA A 212 -1.67 1.63 14.89
C ALA A 212 -1.57 0.12 14.57
N VAL A 213 -0.42 -0.34 14.05
CA VAL A 213 -0.12 -1.77 13.86
C VAL A 213 -0.13 -2.51 15.20
N ARG A 214 0.52 -1.95 16.23
CA ARG A 214 0.55 -2.55 17.56
C ARG A 214 -0.86 -2.70 18.12
N TYR A 215 -1.66 -1.64 18.06
CA TYR A 215 -3.06 -1.69 18.50
C TYR A 215 -3.89 -2.75 17.76
N ARG A 216 -3.69 -2.90 16.44
CA ARG A 216 -4.34 -3.95 15.66
C ARG A 216 -3.96 -5.35 16.13
N LEU A 217 -2.67 -5.57 16.43
CA LEU A 217 -2.20 -6.86 16.93
C LEU A 217 -2.79 -7.18 18.31
N GLU A 218 -2.86 -6.18 19.20
CA GLU A 218 -3.54 -6.30 20.50
C GLU A 218 -5.03 -6.71 20.32
N GLN A 219 -5.76 -6.13 19.36
CA GLN A 219 -7.14 -6.56 19.04
C GLN A 219 -7.23 -8.01 18.56
N GLY A 220 -6.19 -8.53 17.89
CA GLY A 220 -6.14 -9.89 17.38
C GLY A 220 -5.80 -10.92 18.45
N GLU A 221 -4.95 -10.57 19.41
CA GLU A 221 -4.57 -11.44 20.53
C GLU A 221 -5.71 -11.61 21.56
N ASP A 222 -6.57 -10.60 21.71
CA ASP A 222 -7.78 -10.67 22.56
C ASP A 222 -8.96 -11.40 21.90
N ALA A 223 -8.85 -11.78 20.61
CA ALA A 223 -9.91 -12.45 19.86
C ALA A 223 -9.60 -13.95 19.67
N GLU A 224 -10.21 -14.80 20.50
CA GLU A 224 -10.33 -16.27 20.33
C GLU A 224 -11.07 -16.70 19.02
N SER A 225 -11.18 -15.80 18.03
CA SER A 225 -11.68 -16.03 16.67
C SER A 225 -10.61 -16.47 15.67
N GLY A 226 -9.34 -16.60 16.09
CA GLY A 226 -8.22 -17.05 15.25
C GLY A 226 -8.37 -18.47 14.66
N SER A 227 -9.22 -19.33 15.24
CA SER A 227 -9.30 -20.74 14.80
C SER A 227 -9.86 -20.92 13.39
N HIS A 228 -10.87 -20.16 12.98
CA HIS A 228 -11.52 -20.32 11.66
C HIS A 228 -10.82 -19.53 10.54
N HIS A 229 -10.26 -18.36 10.86
CA HIS A 229 -9.50 -17.55 9.89
C HIS A 229 -8.17 -18.22 9.53
N ASP A 230 -7.39 -18.63 10.54
CA ASP A 230 -6.13 -19.34 10.31
C ASP A 230 -6.40 -20.71 9.69
N GLN A 231 -7.56 -21.32 9.96
CA GLN A 231 -7.99 -22.52 9.26
C GLN A 231 -8.27 -22.25 7.78
N ARG A 232 -9.04 -21.23 7.41
CA ARG A 232 -9.31 -20.90 6.01
C ARG A 232 -8.05 -20.53 5.23
N ILE A 233 -7.14 -19.76 5.81
CA ILE A 233 -5.87 -19.43 5.17
C ILE A 233 -5.02 -20.69 4.98
N ARG A 234 -4.93 -21.56 5.99
CA ARG A 234 -4.22 -22.85 5.86
C ARG A 234 -4.87 -23.77 4.84
N GLU A 235 -6.19 -23.84 4.79
CA GLU A 235 -6.94 -24.62 3.80
C GLU A 235 -6.66 -24.11 2.39
N ALA A 236 -6.69 -22.80 2.18
CA ALA A 236 -6.37 -22.20 0.90
C ALA A 236 -4.90 -22.40 0.49
N ASP A 237 -3.95 -22.29 1.42
CA ASP A 237 -2.52 -22.52 1.14
C ASP A 237 -2.21 -24.00 0.83
N ALA A 238 -3.08 -24.91 1.28
CA ALA A 238 -3.01 -26.35 0.97
C ALA A 238 -3.63 -26.71 -0.40
N VAL A 239 -4.37 -25.81 -1.05
CA VAL A 239 -4.93 -26.06 -2.39
C VAL A 239 -3.80 -26.16 -3.41
N ASP A 240 -3.90 -27.12 -4.34
CA ASP A 240 -2.92 -27.28 -5.43
C ASP A 240 -2.77 -25.96 -6.20
N ILE A 241 -1.56 -25.42 -6.24
CA ILE A 241 -1.23 -24.15 -6.90
C ILE A 241 -1.61 -24.15 -8.39
N ARG A 242 -1.69 -25.32 -9.03
CA ARG A 242 -2.21 -25.47 -10.40
C ARG A 242 -3.69 -25.08 -10.51
N THR A 243 -4.48 -25.28 -9.46
CA THR A 243 -5.88 -24.84 -9.38
C THR A 243 -5.95 -23.32 -9.37
N LEU A 244 -5.12 -22.67 -8.55
CA LEU A 244 -5.02 -21.22 -8.54
C LEU A 244 -4.57 -20.67 -9.90
N LEU A 245 -3.54 -21.25 -10.52
CA LEU A 245 -3.06 -20.81 -11.83
C LEU A 245 -4.17 -20.84 -12.90
N ARG A 246 -4.97 -21.92 -12.95
CA ARG A 246 -6.14 -21.96 -13.86
C ARG A 246 -7.16 -20.87 -13.55
N ARG A 247 -7.45 -20.61 -12.26
CA ARG A 247 -8.39 -19.56 -11.85
C ARG A 247 -7.90 -18.16 -12.22
N LEU A 248 -6.59 -17.95 -12.22
CA LEU A 248 -5.94 -16.73 -12.68
C LEU A 248 -5.87 -16.62 -14.22
N GLY A 249 -6.40 -17.60 -14.96
CA GLY A 249 -6.39 -17.62 -16.42
C GLY A 249 -5.09 -18.12 -17.05
N SER A 250 -4.15 -18.67 -16.27
CA SER A 250 -2.93 -19.28 -16.81
C SER A 250 -3.22 -20.63 -17.47
N SER A 251 -2.52 -20.91 -18.57
CA SER A 251 -2.49 -22.20 -19.25
C SER A 251 -1.12 -22.87 -19.13
N SER A 252 -1.07 -24.17 -19.38
CA SER A 252 0.18 -24.92 -19.59
C SER A 252 0.21 -25.39 -21.04
N ASP A 253 1.27 -25.07 -21.79
CA ASP A 253 1.34 -25.34 -23.24
C ASP A 253 2.04 -26.66 -23.59
N GLY A 254 2.51 -27.42 -22.58
CA GLY A 254 3.29 -28.65 -22.78
C GLY A 254 2.64 -29.92 -22.21
N PRO A 255 3.10 -31.11 -22.67
CA PRO A 255 2.71 -32.40 -22.08
C PRO A 255 3.20 -32.54 -20.62
N ASP A 256 4.26 -31.80 -20.26
CA ASP A 256 4.76 -31.67 -18.90
C ASP A 256 3.95 -30.58 -18.16
N ARG A 257 3.08 -31.01 -17.23
CA ARG A 257 2.10 -30.16 -16.51
C ARG A 257 2.72 -29.19 -15.49
N ASP A 258 4.03 -28.98 -15.55
CA ASP A 258 4.81 -28.24 -14.57
C ASP A 258 5.31 -26.88 -15.09
N GLU A 259 5.14 -26.60 -16.40
CA GLU A 259 5.41 -25.28 -16.99
C GLU A 259 4.11 -24.58 -17.39
N TRP A 260 3.94 -23.37 -16.89
CA TRP A 260 2.73 -22.56 -17.02
C TRP A 260 3.04 -21.18 -17.56
N ARG A 261 2.08 -20.55 -18.22
CA ARG A 261 2.10 -19.12 -18.53
C ARG A 261 2.01 -18.33 -17.25
N CYS A 262 2.90 -17.34 -17.10
CA CYS A 262 2.91 -16.49 -15.92
C CYS A 262 1.66 -15.60 -15.92
N PRO A 263 0.87 -15.54 -14.83
CA PRO A 263 -0.33 -14.70 -14.75
C PRO A 263 -0.03 -13.18 -14.67
N ARG A 264 1.23 -12.76 -14.84
CA ARG A 264 1.70 -11.38 -14.72
C ARG A 264 2.35 -10.88 -16.03
N PRO A 265 1.63 -10.81 -17.16
CA PRO A 265 2.22 -10.46 -18.46
C PRO A 265 3.02 -9.17 -18.47
N ARG A 266 2.58 -8.17 -17.70
CA ARG A 266 3.21 -6.85 -17.63
C ARG A 266 4.62 -6.84 -17.01
N ARG A 267 4.99 -7.91 -16.30
CA ARG A 267 6.35 -8.07 -15.73
C ARG A 267 7.31 -8.78 -16.70
N HIS A 268 6.82 -9.23 -17.86
CA HIS A 268 7.62 -9.87 -18.89
C HIS A 268 7.90 -8.91 -20.05
N TRP A 269 9.15 -8.92 -20.54
CA TRP A 269 9.56 -8.12 -21.70
C TRP A 269 8.79 -8.47 -22.99
N ASN A 270 8.36 -9.72 -23.14
CA ASN A 270 7.61 -10.23 -24.30
C ASN A 270 6.12 -10.53 -24.01
N GLY A 271 5.56 -10.02 -22.90
CA GLY A 271 4.12 -10.09 -22.66
C GLY A 271 3.48 -11.49 -22.66
N ASP A 272 4.00 -12.42 -21.84
CA ASP A 272 3.46 -13.78 -21.56
C ASP A 272 3.28 -14.79 -22.70
N GLU A 273 3.86 -14.55 -23.89
CA GLU A 273 3.73 -15.49 -25.02
C GLU A 273 4.34 -16.89 -24.75
N ASP A 274 5.32 -17.00 -23.85
CA ASP A 274 6.02 -18.24 -23.50
C ASP A 274 5.73 -18.71 -22.05
N SER A 275 5.64 -20.03 -21.86
CA SER A 275 5.53 -20.65 -20.54
C SER A 275 6.81 -20.38 -19.74
N SER A 276 6.68 -19.71 -18.59
CA SER A 276 7.81 -19.21 -17.79
C SER A 276 7.64 -19.39 -16.29
N MET A 277 6.50 -19.91 -15.86
CA MET A 277 6.19 -20.21 -14.47
C MET A 277 6.39 -21.71 -14.24
N HIS A 278 7.28 -22.06 -13.32
CA HIS A 278 7.51 -23.45 -12.94
C HIS A 278 6.72 -23.79 -11.67
N VAL A 279 6.01 -24.91 -11.68
CA VAL A 279 5.34 -25.48 -10.52
C VAL A 279 6.21 -26.58 -9.93
N TYR A 280 6.43 -26.55 -8.62
CA TYR A 280 7.26 -27.50 -7.89
C TYR A 280 6.42 -28.47 -7.07
N SER A 281 7.02 -29.58 -6.67
CA SER A 281 6.38 -30.64 -5.89
C SER A 281 5.97 -30.21 -4.47
N ASP A 282 6.53 -29.12 -3.94
CA ASP A 282 6.20 -28.55 -2.61
C ASP A 282 4.98 -27.61 -2.63
N ASN A 283 4.13 -27.72 -3.66
CA ASN A 283 2.95 -26.88 -3.88
C ASN A 283 3.27 -25.38 -4.02
N ARG A 284 4.44 -25.07 -4.57
CA ARG A 284 4.88 -23.68 -4.82
C ARG A 284 5.17 -23.49 -6.30
N ALA A 285 5.15 -22.23 -6.72
CA ALA A 285 5.47 -21.84 -8.08
C ALA A 285 6.49 -20.71 -8.09
N ARG A 286 7.26 -20.62 -9.17
CA ARG A 286 8.21 -19.54 -9.38
C ARG A 286 8.30 -19.21 -10.84
N CYS A 287 8.19 -17.92 -11.16
CA CYS A 287 8.60 -17.40 -12.44
C CYS A 287 10.00 -16.79 -12.30
N PRO A 288 11.05 -17.33 -12.96
CA PRO A 288 12.41 -16.81 -12.83
C PRO A 288 12.55 -15.34 -13.22
N GLY A 289 11.69 -14.84 -14.11
CA GLY A 289 11.67 -13.44 -14.53
C GLY A 289 10.98 -12.49 -13.55
N CYS A 290 10.07 -12.99 -12.70
CA CYS A 290 9.29 -12.16 -11.76
C CYS A 290 9.70 -12.35 -10.30
N ASP A 291 10.17 -13.54 -9.93
CA ASP A 291 10.25 -13.98 -8.53
C ASP A 291 11.68 -14.39 -8.13
N ALA A 292 12.18 -13.79 -7.06
CA ALA A 292 13.43 -14.20 -6.42
C ALA A 292 13.30 -15.57 -5.72
N GLU A 293 12.12 -15.89 -5.20
CA GLU A 293 11.84 -17.10 -4.42
C GLU A 293 10.56 -17.82 -4.89
N LYS A 294 10.36 -19.06 -4.44
CA LYS A 294 9.14 -19.81 -4.72
C LYS A 294 7.98 -19.28 -3.87
N LEU A 295 6.82 -19.06 -4.49
CA LEU A 295 5.62 -18.55 -3.85
C LEU A 295 4.59 -19.68 -3.63
N GLY A 296 3.93 -19.68 -2.48
CA GLY A 296 2.75 -20.52 -2.22
C GLY A 296 1.46 -19.91 -2.79
N PRO A 297 0.34 -20.64 -2.80
CA PRO A 297 -0.92 -20.21 -3.39
C PRO A 297 -1.40 -18.85 -2.90
N ILE A 298 -1.43 -18.62 -1.58
CA ILE A 298 -1.91 -17.35 -1.03
C ILE A 298 -1.04 -16.19 -1.52
N ARG A 299 0.28 -16.31 -1.37
CA ARG A 299 1.21 -15.24 -1.75
C ARG A 299 1.17 -14.92 -3.24
N LEU A 300 0.98 -15.94 -4.09
CA LEU A 300 0.79 -15.74 -5.52
C LEU A 300 -0.52 -15.00 -5.84
N ALA A 301 -1.63 -15.38 -5.21
CA ALA A 301 -2.92 -14.71 -5.41
C ALA A 301 -2.88 -13.24 -4.96
N LEU A 302 -2.23 -12.95 -3.83
CA LEU A 302 -2.02 -11.59 -3.34
C LEU A 302 -1.25 -10.74 -4.37
N ASP A 303 -0.14 -11.26 -4.88
CA ASP A 303 0.73 -10.53 -5.81
C ASP A 303 0.08 -10.30 -7.17
N VAL A 304 -0.71 -11.26 -7.66
CA VAL A 304 -1.39 -11.15 -8.96
C VAL A 304 -2.63 -10.25 -8.91
N LEU A 305 -3.44 -10.37 -7.85
CA LEU A 305 -4.75 -9.71 -7.78
C LEU A 305 -4.75 -8.43 -6.94
N GLY A 306 -3.72 -8.20 -6.12
CA GLY A 306 -3.66 -7.04 -5.22
C GLY A 306 -4.76 -7.06 -4.14
N ILE A 307 -5.12 -8.25 -3.66
CA ILE A 307 -6.20 -8.50 -2.68
C ILE A 307 -5.65 -8.85 -1.30
N THR A 308 -6.50 -9.00 -0.29
CA THR A 308 -6.15 -9.43 1.08
C THR A 308 -5.98 -10.95 1.20
N PRO A 309 -5.32 -11.49 2.26
CA PRO A 309 -5.21 -12.94 2.47
C PRO A 309 -6.55 -13.66 2.57
N ASP A 310 -7.57 -13.03 3.16
CA ASP A 310 -8.93 -13.57 3.21
C ASP A 310 -9.59 -13.59 1.84
N GLU A 311 -9.47 -12.51 1.06
CA GLU A 311 -9.99 -12.46 -0.31
C GLU A 311 -9.25 -13.45 -1.21
N ALA A 312 -7.94 -13.63 -1.01
CA ALA A 312 -7.15 -14.66 -1.68
C ALA A 312 -7.62 -16.06 -1.28
N ALA A 313 -7.84 -16.30 0.02
CA ALA A 313 -8.36 -17.58 0.50
C ALA A 313 -9.76 -17.86 -0.08
N SER A 314 -10.66 -16.88 -0.08
CA SER A 314 -11.96 -16.99 -0.73
C SER A 314 -11.84 -17.19 -2.25
N PHE A 315 -10.94 -16.47 -2.91
CA PHE A 315 -10.69 -16.64 -4.34
C PHE A 315 -10.15 -18.03 -4.69
N ILE A 316 -9.36 -18.63 -3.80
CA ILE A 316 -8.78 -19.97 -3.97
C ILE A 316 -9.79 -21.06 -3.63
N LEU A 317 -10.62 -20.87 -2.60
CA LEU A 317 -11.53 -21.89 -2.09
C LEU A 317 -12.88 -21.89 -2.83
N ASP A 318 -13.45 -20.71 -3.11
CA ASP A 318 -14.83 -20.59 -3.58
C ASP A 318 -14.87 -20.70 -5.12
N SER A 319 -15.54 -21.73 -5.68
CA SER A 319 -15.41 -22.19 -7.08
C SER A 319 -15.98 -21.28 -8.16
N ASP A 320 -16.72 -20.23 -7.79
CA ASP A 320 -17.62 -19.53 -8.73
C ASP A 320 -17.04 -18.23 -9.30
N ARG A 321 -15.79 -17.86 -8.95
CA ARG A 321 -15.10 -16.69 -9.50
C ARG A 321 -14.00 -17.10 -10.48
N VAL A 322 -14.37 -17.31 -11.74
CA VAL A 322 -13.38 -17.31 -12.84
C VAL A 322 -13.14 -15.85 -13.24
N VAL A 323 -11.91 -15.36 -13.09
CA VAL A 323 -11.53 -14.04 -13.62
C VAL A 323 -11.29 -14.19 -15.11
N ASP A 324 -12.18 -13.66 -15.94
CA ASP A 324 -11.93 -13.57 -17.37
C ASP A 324 -10.93 -12.44 -17.66
N MET A 325 -9.65 -12.78 -17.62
CA MET A 325 -8.54 -11.84 -17.88
C MET A 325 -8.50 -11.36 -19.34
N CYS A 326 -9.28 -11.94 -20.26
CA CYS A 326 -9.35 -11.47 -21.64
C CYS A 326 -10.08 -10.13 -21.78
N ALA A 327 -10.92 -9.74 -20.81
CA ALA A 327 -11.67 -8.47 -20.86
C ALA A 327 -10.80 -7.21 -20.57
N VAL A 328 -9.53 -7.37 -20.17
CA VAL A 328 -8.59 -6.24 -19.97
C VAL A 328 -7.84 -5.89 -21.27
N ARG A 329 -8.10 -6.60 -22.37
CA ARG A 329 -7.41 -6.38 -23.66
C ARG A 329 -8.03 -5.29 -24.56
N GLU A 330 -9.21 -4.76 -24.26
CA GLU A 330 -9.95 -3.91 -25.22
C GLU A 330 -10.04 -2.41 -24.91
N ASP A 331 -9.52 -1.92 -23.78
CA ASP A 331 -9.49 -0.46 -23.51
C ASP A 331 -8.06 0.09 -23.38
N ALA A 332 -7.28 -0.04 -24.46
CA ALA A 332 -6.08 0.77 -24.71
C ALA A 332 -6.17 1.44 -26.09
#